data_AF-A0A7W9NLD8-F1
#
_entry.id   AF-A0A7W9NLD8-F1
#
_cell.length_a   1.000
_cell.length_b   1.000
_cell.length_c   1.000
_cell.angle_alpha   90.00
_cell.angle_beta   90.00
_cell.angle_gamma   90.00
#
_symmetry.space_group_name_H-M   'P 1'
#
loop_
_entity.id
_entity.type
_entity.pdbx_description
1 polymer ?
#
loop_
_entity_poly.entity_id
_entity_poly.type
_entity_poly.pdbx_seq_one_letter_code
_entity_poly.pdbx_strand_id
1 'polypeptide(L)'
;MRTLRMIALLTVTLLIGLSAAPPAEAIIGGRPADRAYPFMASLQTKFPPGSPFGQWCGASLIAPQWVITAGHCVHGAEEHPELYQVRIGSADNSTGGDLRSVTKIVTNPGYGSWPEDGTDRYEADMALVKLNTPVPERPVHFGLSTQPQPVRAIGWGKMCADAGCTTYTAPKMLQQLDTEILSPEQCMDSAIPTKQNPWYEPCVGSVSRHANAAAGDSGGPVLAKAGGQWLLLGVCSHGPAVGDKFPQTEPGTAPNFYTSVPAHLAWILRTITT
;
A
#
# COMPACT_ATOMS: atom_id res chain seq x y z
N MET A 1 7.79 -82.01 16.68
CA MET A 1 8.32 -80.74 17.25
C MET A 1 8.05 -79.61 16.28
N ARG A 2 6.85 -79.01 16.29
CA ARG A 2 6.48 -77.91 15.38
C ARG A 2 5.37 -77.07 16.01
N THR A 3 5.68 -75.83 16.34
CA THR A 3 4.71 -74.72 16.37
C THR A 3 5.46 -73.46 15.97
N LEU A 4 5.34 -73.08 14.70
CA LEU A 4 5.84 -71.83 14.16
C LEU A 4 4.85 -70.73 14.53
N ARG A 5 5.31 -69.70 15.27
CA ARG A 5 4.52 -68.49 15.53
C ARG A 5 4.63 -67.57 14.31
N MET A 6 3.52 -67.33 13.61
CA MET A 6 3.41 -66.23 12.65
C MET A 6 2.96 -64.98 13.41
N ILE A 7 3.84 -63.98 13.47
CA ILE A 7 3.51 -62.63 13.90
C ILE A 7 3.20 -61.83 12.62
N ALA A 8 1.94 -61.42 12.45
CA ALA A 8 1.55 -60.51 11.39
C ALA A 8 1.86 -59.07 11.85
N LEU A 9 2.82 -58.40 11.18
CA LEU A 9 3.04 -56.97 11.35
C LEU A 9 2.01 -56.20 10.52
N LEU A 10 1.09 -55.50 11.19
CA LEU A 10 0.25 -54.48 10.57
C LEU A 10 1.06 -53.18 10.45
N THR A 11 1.49 -52.84 9.24
CA THR A 11 2.06 -51.54 8.93
C THR A 11 0.94 -50.53 8.73
N VAL A 12 0.75 -49.62 9.69
CA VAL A 12 -0.12 -48.45 9.55
C VAL A 12 0.67 -47.39 8.78
N THR A 13 0.34 -47.19 7.50
CA THR A 13 0.86 -46.08 6.70
C THR A 13 0.10 -44.80 7.05
N LEU A 14 0.74 -43.93 7.83
CA LEU A 14 0.25 -42.59 8.13
C LEU A 14 0.39 -41.72 6.86
N LEU A 15 -0.70 -41.51 6.13
CA LEU A 15 -0.77 -40.52 5.06
C LEU A 15 -0.72 -39.12 5.69
N ILE A 16 0.47 -38.54 5.73
CA ILE A 16 0.66 -37.12 6.01
C ILE A 16 0.16 -36.38 4.78
N GLY A 17 -1.07 -35.88 4.83
CA GLY A 17 -1.55 -34.93 3.84
C GLY A 17 -0.68 -33.68 3.90
N LEU A 18 0.13 -33.43 2.87
CA LEU A 18 0.71 -32.12 2.66
C LEU A 18 -0.44 -31.16 2.36
N SER A 19 -0.96 -30.51 3.40
CA SER A 19 -1.75 -29.30 3.21
C SER A 19 -0.79 -28.24 2.68
N ALA A 20 -0.85 -27.98 1.38
CA ALA A 20 -0.20 -26.81 0.82
C ALA A 20 -0.87 -25.59 1.45
N ALA A 21 -0.14 -24.87 2.29
CA ALA A 21 -0.59 -23.59 2.81
C ALA A 21 -0.98 -22.70 1.61
N PRO A 22 -2.11 -21.98 1.66
CA PRO A 22 -2.45 -21.04 0.59
C PRO A 22 -1.29 -20.06 0.41
N PRO A 23 -0.98 -19.65 -0.83
CA PRO A 23 0.11 -18.73 -1.09
C PRO A 23 -0.09 -17.46 -0.26
N ALA A 24 0.96 -17.01 0.44
CA ALA A 24 0.92 -15.76 1.17
C ALA A 24 0.69 -14.60 0.19
N GLU A 25 -0.35 -13.81 0.43
CA GLU A 25 -0.83 -12.73 -0.43
C GLU A 25 -0.31 -11.37 0.10
N ALA A 26 0.18 -10.48 -0.77
CA ALA A 26 0.58 -9.11 -0.37
C ALA A 26 -0.49 -8.09 -0.68
N ILE A 27 -0.47 -7.02 0.10
CA ILE A 27 -1.72 -6.60 0.74
C ILE A 27 -2.29 -7.81 1.49
N ILE A 28 -2.50 -7.70 2.80
CA ILE A 28 -3.04 -8.83 3.58
C ILE A 28 -4.35 -9.25 2.93
N GLY A 29 -4.53 -10.54 2.64
CA GLY A 29 -5.70 -11.08 1.92
C GLY A 29 -5.87 -10.60 0.47
N GLY A 30 -4.81 -10.05 -0.14
CA GLY A 30 -4.76 -9.60 -1.53
C GLY A 30 -4.56 -10.75 -2.52
N ARG A 31 -4.10 -10.47 -3.73
CA ARG A 31 -3.72 -11.51 -4.71
C ARG A 31 -2.78 -10.94 -5.75
N PRO A 32 -2.04 -11.77 -6.51
CA PRO A 32 -1.21 -11.26 -7.60
C PRO A 32 -2.02 -10.37 -8.54
N ALA A 33 -1.41 -9.27 -8.97
CA ALA A 33 -2.03 -8.34 -9.91
C ALA A 33 -2.46 -9.09 -11.18
N ASP A 34 -3.74 -8.98 -11.54
CA ASP A 34 -4.33 -9.68 -12.70
C ASP A 34 -4.11 -8.95 -14.03
N ARG A 35 -3.43 -7.81 -13.99
CA ARG A 35 -3.17 -6.92 -15.12
C ARG A 35 -1.97 -6.03 -14.86
N ALA A 36 -1.47 -5.44 -15.92
CA ALA A 36 -0.52 -4.34 -15.82
C ALA A 36 -1.22 -3.04 -15.37
N TYR A 37 -0.52 -2.27 -14.54
CA TYR A 37 -0.91 -0.93 -14.12
C TYR A 37 0.21 0.05 -14.55
N PRO A 38 0.10 0.67 -15.74
CA PRO A 38 1.14 1.55 -16.31
C PRO A 38 1.64 2.65 -15.36
N PHE A 39 0.70 3.18 -14.57
CA PHE A 39 0.97 4.25 -13.61
C PHE A 39 1.54 3.77 -12.27
N MET A 40 1.51 2.46 -11.99
CA MET A 40 2.01 1.97 -10.70
C MET A 40 3.51 2.20 -10.62
N ALA A 41 3.95 2.76 -9.50
CA ALA A 41 5.34 3.13 -9.29
C ALA A 41 5.86 2.61 -7.94
N SER A 42 7.08 2.09 -7.96
CA SER A 42 7.87 1.66 -6.81
C SER A 42 8.82 2.81 -6.45
N LEU A 43 8.59 3.44 -5.29
CA LEU A 43 9.52 4.42 -4.72
C LEU A 43 10.61 3.65 -3.97
N GLN A 44 11.86 3.82 -4.41
CA GLN A 44 13.00 3.07 -3.91
C GLN A 44 13.99 3.99 -3.24
N THR A 45 14.60 3.53 -2.15
CA THR A 45 15.54 4.33 -1.35
C THR A 45 16.82 3.56 -1.01
N LYS A 46 17.89 4.31 -0.71
CA LYS A 46 19.14 3.81 -0.14
C LYS A 46 19.18 4.06 1.38
N PHE A 47 18.27 3.45 2.14
CA PHE A 47 18.26 3.61 3.60
C PHE A 47 18.48 2.28 4.32
N PRO A 48 19.52 2.16 5.19
CA PRO A 48 20.53 3.18 5.50
C PRO A 48 21.46 3.49 4.31
N PRO A 49 22.12 4.67 4.30
CA PRO A 49 23.06 5.05 3.25
C PRO A 49 24.09 3.96 2.95
N GLY A 50 24.30 3.65 1.67
CA GLY A 50 25.17 2.55 1.22
C GLY A 50 24.43 1.24 0.92
N SER A 51 23.14 1.13 1.27
CA SER A 51 22.28 0.01 0.83
C SER A 51 21.99 0.06 -0.67
N PRO A 52 21.73 -1.09 -1.33
CA PRO A 52 21.16 -1.08 -2.67
C PRO A 52 19.77 -0.42 -2.65
N PHE A 53 19.37 0.18 -3.77
CA PHE A 53 17.99 0.64 -3.90
C PHE A 53 17.03 -0.54 -3.78
N GLY A 54 16.04 -0.38 -2.91
CA GLY A 54 14.97 -1.35 -2.70
C GLY A 54 13.62 -0.67 -2.55
N GLN A 55 12.56 -1.41 -2.83
CA GLN A 55 11.18 -0.98 -2.61
C GLN A 55 10.99 -0.49 -1.17
N TRP A 56 10.53 0.75 -1.03
CA TRP A 56 10.27 1.41 0.25
C TRP A 56 8.79 1.74 0.40
N CYS A 57 8.23 2.43 -0.60
CA CYS A 57 6.85 2.86 -0.66
C CYS A 57 6.27 2.65 -2.06
N GLY A 58 4.94 2.58 -2.16
CA GLY A 58 4.24 2.75 -3.41
C GLY A 58 4.22 4.22 -3.86
N ALA A 59 3.92 4.41 -5.13
CA ALA A 59 3.66 5.70 -5.75
C ALA A 59 2.78 5.52 -7.00
N SER A 60 2.26 6.60 -7.55
CA SER A 60 1.52 6.60 -8.82
C SER A 60 2.00 7.68 -9.75
N LEU A 61 2.22 7.35 -11.04
CA LEU A 61 2.47 8.31 -12.09
C LEU A 61 1.22 9.16 -12.33
N ILE A 62 1.33 10.48 -12.16
CA ILE A 62 0.23 11.44 -12.32
C ILE A 62 0.48 12.46 -13.43
N ALA A 63 1.73 12.60 -13.88
CA ALA A 63 2.12 13.31 -15.09
C ALA A 63 3.42 12.68 -15.64
N PRO A 64 3.85 12.95 -16.89
CA PRO A 64 4.99 12.27 -17.50
C PRO A 64 6.30 12.31 -16.70
N GLN A 65 6.48 13.30 -15.83
CA GLN A 65 7.65 13.47 -14.96
C GLN A 65 7.31 13.56 -13.47
N TRP A 66 6.09 13.21 -13.06
CA TRP A 66 5.66 13.38 -11.68
C TRP A 66 4.95 12.14 -11.17
N VAL A 67 5.42 11.64 -10.04
CA VAL A 67 4.71 10.64 -9.26
C VAL A 67 4.20 11.24 -7.94
N ILE A 68 3.07 10.73 -7.46
CA ILE A 68 2.50 11.02 -6.14
C ILE A 68 2.77 9.84 -5.20
N THR A 69 3.08 10.14 -3.94
CA THR A 69 3.32 9.17 -2.86
C THR A 69 2.87 9.78 -1.52
N ALA A 70 3.08 9.09 -0.40
CA ALA A 70 2.81 9.62 0.93
C ALA A 70 3.94 10.56 1.39
N GLY A 71 3.62 11.56 2.19
CA GLY A 71 4.59 12.52 2.74
C GLY A 71 5.60 11.84 3.66
N HIS A 72 5.14 10.92 4.51
CA HIS A 72 6.02 10.16 5.42
C HIS A 72 7.04 9.28 4.71
N CYS A 73 6.82 8.94 3.44
CA CYS A 73 7.77 8.14 2.65
C CYS A 73 9.03 8.91 2.28
N VAL A 74 8.98 10.25 2.24
CA VAL A 74 10.05 11.13 1.73
C VAL A 74 10.38 12.28 2.68
N HIS A 75 9.71 12.37 3.82
CA HIS A 75 9.87 13.46 4.79
C HIS A 75 11.33 13.61 5.24
N GLY A 76 11.83 14.85 5.18
CA GLY A 76 13.20 15.18 5.58
C GLY A 76 14.26 14.90 4.51
N ALA A 77 13.83 14.45 3.32
CA ALA A 77 14.72 14.20 2.18
C ALA A 77 14.52 15.19 1.02
N GLU A 78 13.83 16.30 1.24
CA GLU A 78 13.59 17.34 0.23
C GLU A 78 14.89 17.88 -0.37
N GLU A 79 15.92 18.02 0.46
CA GLU A 79 17.27 18.44 0.06
C GLU A 79 18.18 17.28 -0.42
N HIS A 80 17.67 16.04 -0.37
CA HIS A 80 18.40 14.82 -0.73
C HIS A 80 17.63 13.91 -1.71
N PRO A 81 17.12 14.45 -2.84
CA PRO A 81 16.38 13.65 -3.82
C PRO A 81 17.20 12.49 -4.41
N GLU A 82 18.53 12.59 -4.45
CA GLU A 82 19.44 11.56 -4.95
C GLU A 82 19.42 10.25 -4.15
N LEU A 83 18.86 10.28 -2.94
CA LEU A 83 18.63 9.07 -2.13
C LEU A 83 17.49 8.22 -2.66
N TYR A 84 16.72 8.74 -3.62
CA TYR A 84 15.54 8.08 -4.18
C TYR A 84 15.67 7.82 -5.69
N GLN A 85 15.04 6.72 -6.10
CA GLN A 85 14.71 6.46 -7.49
C GLN A 85 13.30 5.89 -7.58
N VAL A 86 12.71 5.95 -8.76
CA VAL A 86 11.35 5.46 -9.00
C VAL A 86 11.37 4.48 -10.16
N ARG A 87 10.79 3.30 -9.97
CA ARG A 87 10.50 2.34 -11.05
C ARG A 87 9.02 2.42 -11.39
N ILE A 88 8.67 2.72 -12.65
CA ILE A 88 7.30 2.94 -13.11
C ILE A 88 6.91 1.87 -14.13
N GLY A 89 5.66 1.42 -14.12
CA GLY A 89 5.09 0.58 -15.19
C GLY A 89 5.49 -0.90 -15.14
N SER A 90 6.07 -1.37 -14.04
CA SER A 90 6.42 -2.79 -13.85
C SER A 90 5.60 -3.40 -12.72
N ALA A 91 5.18 -4.65 -12.90
CA ALA A 91 4.65 -5.46 -11.81
C ALA A 91 5.79 -5.95 -10.89
N ASP A 92 7.01 -6.13 -11.40
CA ASP A 92 8.17 -6.49 -10.59
C ASP A 92 8.86 -5.22 -10.10
N ASN A 93 8.94 -5.02 -8.78
CA ASN A 93 9.60 -3.83 -8.22
C ASN A 93 11.14 -3.83 -8.40
N SER A 94 11.75 -4.94 -8.83
CA SER A 94 13.20 -5.07 -8.99
C SER A 94 13.67 -4.98 -10.45
N THR A 95 12.81 -5.22 -11.44
CA THR A 95 13.16 -5.22 -12.87
C THR A 95 12.02 -4.75 -13.76
N GLY A 96 12.31 -4.50 -15.05
CA GLY A 96 11.33 -4.04 -16.03
C GLY A 96 10.84 -2.60 -15.79
N GLY A 97 9.96 -2.12 -16.67
CA GLY A 97 9.45 -0.75 -16.64
C GLY A 97 10.54 0.30 -16.80
N ASP A 98 10.22 1.53 -16.42
CA ASP A 98 11.11 2.68 -16.49
C ASP A 98 11.70 3.00 -15.12
N LEU A 99 13.03 2.95 -15.01
CA LEU A 99 13.74 3.43 -13.83
C LEU A 99 14.16 4.89 -14.05
N ARG A 100 13.84 5.77 -13.10
CA ARG A 100 14.16 7.20 -13.14
C ARG A 100 14.76 7.66 -11.81
N SER A 101 15.78 8.50 -11.88
CA SER A 101 16.26 9.22 -10.70
C SER A 101 15.32 10.35 -10.34
N VAL A 102 15.33 10.72 -9.06
CA VAL A 102 14.53 11.82 -8.52
C VAL A 102 15.35 13.12 -8.56
N THR A 103 14.72 14.21 -8.96
CA THR A 103 15.34 15.55 -9.02
C THR A 103 14.74 16.56 -8.07
N LYS A 104 13.51 16.31 -7.60
CA LYS A 104 12.81 17.20 -6.67
C LYS A 104 11.78 16.40 -5.89
N ILE A 105 11.68 16.70 -4.60
CA ILE A 105 10.62 16.21 -3.72
C ILE A 105 9.87 17.45 -3.21
N VAL A 106 8.53 17.39 -3.25
CA VAL A 106 7.65 18.45 -2.75
C VAL A 106 6.62 17.82 -1.83
N THR A 107 6.85 17.94 -0.53
CA THR A 107 5.92 17.49 0.49
C THR A 107 4.74 18.46 0.59
N ASN A 108 3.52 17.96 0.79
CA ASN A 108 2.35 18.79 0.97
C ASN A 108 2.56 19.69 2.22
N PRO A 109 2.38 21.03 2.13
CA PRO A 109 2.60 21.93 3.26
C PRO A 109 1.74 21.62 4.49
N GLY A 110 0.60 20.94 4.32
CA GLY A 110 -0.22 20.50 5.45
C GLY A 110 0.37 19.29 6.20
N TYR A 111 1.33 18.56 5.62
CA TYR A 111 1.95 17.40 6.25
C TYR A 111 2.77 17.83 7.47
N GLY A 112 2.58 17.13 8.60
CA GLY A 112 3.27 17.45 9.86
C GLY A 112 2.78 18.73 10.54
N SER A 113 1.69 19.34 10.04
CA SER A 113 1.01 20.43 10.75
C SER A 113 0.15 19.85 11.87
N TRP A 114 0.71 19.79 13.07
CA TRP A 114 0.00 19.40 14.29
C TRP A 114 -0.71 20.64 14.85
N PRO A 115 -2.06 20.68 14.90
CA PRO A 115 -2.75 21.75 15.57
C PRO A 115 -2.47 21.70 17.09
N GLU A 116 -2.50 22.87 17.73
CA GLU A 116 -2.29 23.01 19.18
C GLU A 116 -3.28 22.21 20.03
N ASP A 117 -4.42 21.81 19.45
CA ASP A 117 -5.43 20.99 20.11
C ASP A 117 -5.07 19.50 20.21
N GLY A 118 -3.87 19.11 19.77
CA GLY A 118 -3.33 17.75 19.88
C GLY A 118 -4.03 16.76 18.96
N THR A 119 -4.73 17.22 17.92
CA THR A 119 -5.33 16.32 16.92
C THR A 119 -4.29 15.91 15.90
N ASP A 120 -3.98 14.62 15.86
CA ASP A 120 -3.10 14.08 14.84
C ASP A 120 -3.76 14.24 13.46
N ARG A 121 -3.24 15.17 12.63
CA ARG A 121 -3.74 15.41 11.28
C ARG A 121 -2.79 14.79 10.26
N TYR A 122 -3.05 13.52 9.96
CA TYR A 122 -2.49 12.86 8.77
C TYR A 122 -3.23 13.26 7.48
N GLU A 123 -4.17 14.21 7.57
CA GLU A 123 -5.02 14.74 6.50
C GLU A 123 -4.27 15.17 5.22
N ALA A 124 -2.97 15.44 5.31
CA ALA A 124 -2.14 15.90 4.20
C ALA A 124 -0.88 15.03 4.00
N ASP A 125 -0.89 13.76 4.43
CA ASP A 125 0.20 12.80 4.20
C ASP A 125 0.34 12.44 2.71
N MET A 126 0.97 13.36 1.97
CA MET A 126 1.10 13.35 0.53
C MET A 126 2.36 14.11 0.12
N ALA A 127 3.07 13.58 -0.88
CA ALA A 127 4.19 14.25 -1.52
C ALA A 127 4.18 14.01 -3.02
N LEU A 128 4.81 14.94 -3.75
CA LEU A 128 5.06 14.86 -5.18
C LEU A 128 6.55 14.72 -5.44
N VAL A 129 6.90 13.81 -6.32
CA VAL A 129 8.29 13.46 -6.65
C VAL A 129 8.49 13.68 -8.15
N LYS A 130 9.43 14.58 -8.49
CA LYS A 130 9.80 14.90 -9.87
C LYS A 130 10.90 13.96 -10.36
N LEU A 131 10.67 13.35 -11.52
CA LEU A 131 11.61 12.49 -12.21
C LEU A 131 12.60 13.32 -13.03
N ASN A 132 13.82 12.83 -13.23
CA ASN A 132 14.82 13.50 -14.06
C ASN A 132 14.40 13.68 -15.53
N THR A 133 13.65 12.72 -16.08
CA THR A 133 13.20 12.70 -17.48
C THR A 133 11.80 12.08 -17.59
N PRO A 134 11.01 12.43 -18.62
CA PRO A 134 9.70 11.84 -18.81
C PRO A 134 9.73 10.32 -18.98
N VAL A 135 8.64 9.66 -18.59
CA VAL A 135 8.37 8.26 -18.92
C VAL A 135 7.30 8.15 -20.01
N PRO A 136 7.38 7.14 -20.90
CA PRO A 136 6.35 6.86 -21.90
C PRO A 136 5.06 6.27 -21.30
N GLU A 137 5.11 5.81 -20.04
CA GLU A 137 3.96 5.22 -19.35
C GLU A 137 2.80 6.21 -19.18
N ARG A 138 1.58 5.66 -19.15
CA ARG A 138 0.36 6.47 -19.04
C ARG A 138 0.09 6.85 -17.58
N PRO A 139 -0.02 8.15 -17.26
CA PRO A 139 -0.43 8.56 -15.92
C PRO A 139 -1.84 8.10 -15.56
N VAL A 140 -2.10 7.91 -14.27
CA VAL A 140 -3.45 7.62 -13.75
C VAL A 140 -4.31 8.88 -13.82
N HIS A 141 -5.61 8.71 -14.08
CA HIS A 141 -6.57 9.80 -13.98
C HIS A 141 -6.94 10.06 -12.53
N PHE A 142 -7.24 11.30 -12.18
CA PHE A 142 -7.76 11.63 -10.85
C PHE A 142 -9.25 11.30 -10.76
N GLY A 143 -9.67 10.69 -9.66
CA GLY A 143 -11.07 10.74 -9.27
C GLY A 143 -11.39 12.04 -8.55
N LEU A 144 -12.69 12.31 -8.40
CA LEU A 144 -13.21 13.55 -7.82
C LEU A 144 -14.08 13.32 -6.58
N SER A 145 -14.19 12.06 -6.13
CA SER A 145 -15.05 11.67 -5.03
C SER A 145 -14.45 10.49 -4.27
N THR A 146 -14.46 10.60 -2.95
CA THR A 146 -14.13 9.55 -1.98
C THR A 146 -15.38 9.10 -1.22
N GLN A 147 -16.55 9.16 -1.86
CA GLN A 147 -17.78 8.59 -1.29
C GLN A 147 -17.69 7.06 -1.19
N PRO A 148 -18.47 6.42 -0.30
CA PRO A 148 -18.44 4.97 -0.12
C PRO A 148 -18.72 4.24 -1.44
N GLN A 149 -17.78 3.39 -1.86
CA GLN A 149 -17.83 2.67 -3.12
C GLN A 149 -16.77 1.56 -3.19
N PRO A 150 -16.95 0.55 -4.05
CA PRO A 150 -15.92 -0.43 -4.35
C PRO A 150 -14.67 0.22 -4.94
N VAL A 151 -13.51 -0.19 -4.44
CA VAL A 151 -12.20 0.28 -4.87
C VAL A 151 -11.20 -0.87 -4.91
N ARG A 152 -10.00 -0.59 -5.42
CA ARG A 152 -8.88 -1.53 -5.44
C ARG A 152 -7.63 -0.85 -4.89
N ALA A 153 -6.99 -1.47 -3.92
CA ALA A 153 -5.63 -1.14 -3.52
C ALA A 153 -4.63 -2.00 -4.30
N ILE A 154 -3.47 -1.45 -4.65
CA ILE A 154 -2.37 -2.20 -5.28
C ILE A 154 -1.04 -1.81 -4.64
N GLY A 155 -0.13 -2.76 -4.48
CA GLY A 155 1.14 -2.50 -3.81
C GLY A 155 2.06 -3.71 -3.66
N TRP A 156 3.18 -3.44 -2.99
CA TRP A 156 4.23 -4.42 -2.67
C TRP A 156 4.52 -4.48 -1.17
N GLY A 157 3.57 -4.06 -0.34
CA GLY A 157 3.67 -4.14 1.11
C GLY A 157 3.67 -5.58 1.60
N LYS A 158 3.95 -5.73 2.90
CA LYS A 158 4.07 -7.03 3.56
C LYS A 158 2.78 -7.85 3.46
N MET A 159 2.96 -9.17 3.44
CA MET A 159 1.90 -10.17 3.21
C MET A 159 1.23 -10.71 4.47
N CYS A 160 1.85 -10.48 5.62
CA CYS A 160 1.50 -11.17 6.85
C CYS A 160 1.64 -10.21 8.02
N ALA A 161 0.92 -10.49 9.09
CA ALA A 161 0.93 -9.64 10.26
C ALA A 161 0.86 -10.38 11.60
N ASP A 162 1.14 -11.69 11.59
CA ASP A 162 1.38 -12.46 12.80
C ASP A 162 2.85 -12.38 13.23
N ALA A 163 3.09 -12.43 14.55
CA ALA A 163 4.42 -12.49 15.17
C ALA A 163 5.25 -13.75 14.79
N GLY A 164 4.61 -14.76 14.18
CA GLY A 164 5.25 -15.98 13.69
C GLY A 164 5.62 -15.99 12.21
N CYS A 165 5.33 -14.90 11.47
CA CYS A 165 5.68 -14.83 10.06
C CYS A 165 7.19 -14.65 9.88
N THR A 166 7.87 -15.71 9.45
CA THR A 166 9.33 -15.72 9.21
C THR A 166 9.72 -15.07 7.87
N THR A 167 8.76 -14.85 6.97
CA THR A 167 8.95 -14.12 5.71
C THR A 167 8.66 -12.64 5.91
N TYR A 168 9.63 -11.92 6.48
CA TYR A 168 9.75 -10.45 6.42
C TYR A 168 9.91 -9.89 4.98
N THR A 169 9.66 -10.70 3.96
CA THR A 169 9.98 -10.38 2.58
C THR A 169 8.75 -9.81 1.89
N ALA A 170 8.76 -8.49 1.67
CA ALA A 170 7.87 -7.85 0.73
C ALA A 170 7.94 -8.57 -0.64
N PRO A 171 6.81 -8.77 -1.34
CA PRO A 171 6.85 -9.36 -2.68
C PRO A 171 7.70 -8.54 -3.63
N LYS A 172 8.25 -9.23 -4.63
CA LYS A 172 8.72 -8.57 -5.84
C LYS A 172 7.57 -8.24 -6.80
N MET A 173 6.60 -9.14 -6.89
CA MET A 173 5.47 -9.02 -7.81
C MET A 173 4.33 -8.23 -7.20
N LEU A 174 3.77 -7.29 -7.97
CA LEU A 174 2.68 -6.44 -7.57
C LEU A 174 1.46 -7.27 -7.18
N GLN A 175 0.83 -6.87 -6.09
CA GLN A 175 -0.44 -7.45 -5.67
C GLN A 175 -1.57 -6.44 -5.75
N GLN A 176 -2.79 -6.95 -5.63
CA GLN A 176 -4.02 -6.18 -5.63
C GLN A 176 -5.00 -6.72 -4.59
N LEU A 177 -5.79 -5.82 -4.02
CA LEU A 177 -6.89 -6.14 -3.13
C LEU A 177 -8.13 -5.38 -3.59
N ASP A 178 -9.19 -6.13 -3.90
CA ASP A 178 -10.52 -5.58 -4.10
C ASP A 178 -11.14 -5.30 -2.72
N THR A 179 -11.52 -4.06 -2.46
CA THR A 179 -11.96 -3.54 -1.15
C THR A 179 -12.97 -2.41 -1.36
N GLU A 180 -13.30 -1.63 -0.33
CA GLU A 180 -14.22 -0.50 -0.44
C GLU A 180 -13.79 0.70 0.41
N ILE A 181 -14.19 1.89 -0.04
CA ILE A 181 -14.23 3.06 0.84
C ILE A 181 -15.47 2.89 1.73
N LEU A 182 -15.25 2.96 3.04
CA LEU A 182 -16.28 2.78 4.06
C LEU A 182 -17.07 4.08 4.29
N SER A 183 -18.30 3.94 4.78
CA SER A 183 -19.04 5.09 5.31
C SER A 183 -18.37 5.65 6.57
N PRO A 184 -18.59 6.94 6.91
CA PRO A 184 -18.09 7.51 8.15
C PRO A 184 -18.49 6.69 9.38
N GLU A 185 -19.71 6.15 9.42
CA GLU A 185 -20.21 5.34 10.52
C GLU A 185 -19.44 4.01 10.65
N GLN A 186 -19.23 3.31 9.52
CA GLN A 186 -18.44 2.08 9.47
C GLN A 186 -16.96 2.33 9.85
N CYS A 187 -16.45 3.51 9.49
CA CYS A 187 -15.13 3.96 9.89
C CYS A 187 -15.04 4.29 11.39
N MET A 188 -16.05 4.93 11.98
CA MET A 188 -16.05 5.34 13.39
C MET A 188 -16.26 4.18 14.38
N ASP A 189 -16.89 3.09 13.94
CA ASP A 189 -16.92 1.83 14.72
C ASP A 189 -15.54 1.16 14.80
N SER A 190 -14.61 1.56 13.93
CA SER A 190 -13.21 1.24 14.05
C SER A 190 -12.58 2.11 15.15
N ALA A 191 -11.99 1.47 16.15
CA ALA A 191 -11.43 1.95 17.41
C ALA A 191 -10.65 3.28 17.51
N ILE A 192 -10.43 4.02 16.43
CA ILE A 192 -9.61 5.21 16.46
C ILE A 192 -10.49 6.38 16.92
N PRO A 193 -10.13 7.05 18.02
CA PRO A 193 -10.85 8.24 18.47
C PRO A 193 -10.49 9.39 17.55
N THR A 194 -11.19 9.53 16.44
CA THR A 194 -10.79 10.54 15.46
C THR A 194 -11.86 11.59 15.24
N LYS A 195 -11.44 12.83 15.43
CA LYS A 195 -12.00 14.01 14.75
C LYS A 195 -11.60 14.00 13.26
N GLN A 196 -11.55 12.82 12.63
CA GLN A 196 -11.09 12.64 11.25
C GLN A 196 -12.15 13.15 10.30
N ASN A 197 -11.71 13.93 9.32
CA ASN A 197 -12.57 14.38 8.25
C ASN A 197 -12.50 13.36 7.08
N PRO A 198 -13.57 12.58 6.81
CA PRO A 198 -13.56 11.55 5.76
C PRO A 198 -13.36 12.13 4.35
N TRP A 199 -13.53 13.45 4.18
CA TRP A 199 -13.16 14.13 2.94
C TRP A 199 -11.65 14.15 2.70
N TYR A 200 -10.85 14.41 3.74
CA TYR A 200 -9.40 14.48 3.65
C TYR A 200 -8.74 13.12 3.85
N GLU A 201 -9.36 12.26 4.64
CA GLU A 201 -8.80 10.98 5.03
C GLU A 201 -9.85 9.86 4.92
N PRO A 202 -10.19 9.42 3.70
CA PRO A 202 -11.07 8.29 3.49
C PRO A 202 -10.52 7.01 4.12
N CYS A 203 -11.45 6.27 4.70
CA CYS A 203 -11.24 4.99 5.31
C CYS A 203 -11.51 3.89 4.29
N VAL A 204 -10.54 3.00 4.09
CA VAL A 204 -10.59 1.90 3.14
C VAL A 204 -10.44 0.62 3.94
N GLY A 205 -11.45 -0.23 3.88
CA GLY A 205 -11.49 -1.45 4.69
C GLY A 205 -12.23 -2.56 3.98
N SER A 206 -11.82 -3.78 4.31
CA SER A 206 -12.54 -4.98 3.89
C SER A 206 -13.75 -5.22 4.81
N VAL A 207 -14.94 -5.36 4.22
CA VAL A 207 -16.17 -5.81 4.92
C VAL A 207 -16.03 -7.26 5.43
N SER A 208 -15.09 -8.02 4.84
CA SER A 208 -14.73 -9.38 5.23
C SER A 208 -13.41 -9.43 6.01
N ARG A 209 -13.31 -10.33 6.99
CA ARG A 209 -12.15 -10.42 7.89
C ARG A 209 -10.83 -10.69 7.14
N HIS A 210 -9.74 -10.09 7.61
CA HIS A 210 -8.33 -10.34 7.25
C HIS A 210 -7.83 -9.79 5.91
N ALA A 211 -8.24 -8.58 5.48
CA ALA A 211 -7.63 -7.98 4.30
C ALA A 211 -7.42 -6.47 4.37
N ASN A 212 -6.18 -6.00 4.19
CA ASN A 212 -5.77 -4.59 4.35
C ASN A 212 -4.37 -4.29 3.77
N ALA A 213 -4.11 -3.02 3.51
CA ALA A 213 -2.77 -2.51 3.20
C ALA A 213 -1.83 -2.67 4.41
N ALA A 214 -0.55 -2.88 4.13
CA ALA A 214 0.47 -3.15 5.13
C ALA A 214 1.74 -2.30 4.91
N ALA A 215 2.74 -2.48 5.78
CA ALA A 215 4.01 -1.79 5.65
C ALA A 215 4.64 -2.04 4.27
N GLY A 216 4.99 -0.96 3.56
CA GLY A 216 5.50 -0.99 2.18
C GLY A 216 4.44 -0.68 1.10
N ASP A 217 3.15 -0.68 1.45
CA ASP A 217 2.06 -0.18 0.59
C ASP A 217 1.86 1.34 0.72
N SER A 218 2.43 1.98 1.74
CA SER A 218 2.41 3.43 1.94
C SER A 218 2.72 4.19 0.66
N GLY A 219 1.96 5.25 0.37
CA GLY A 219 2.03 6.02 -0.88
C GLY A 219 1.52 5.29 -2.12
N GLY A 220 1.14 4.02 -2.02
CA GLY A 220 0.45 3.27 -3.07
C GLY A 220 -1.00 3.74 -3.26
N PRO A 221 -1.58 3.51 -4.44
CA PRO A 221 -2.89 4.04 -4.77
C PRO A 221 -4.06 3.20 -4.23
N VAL A 222 -5.14 3.89 -3.89
CA VAL A 222 -6.50 3.31 -3.91
C VAL A 222 -7.26 3.83 -5.14
N LEU A 223 -7.85 2.91 -5.88
CA LEU A 223 -8.36 3.13 -7.23
C LEU A 223 -9.86 2.79 -7.34
N ALA A 224 -10.63 3.65 -7.99
CA ALA A 224 -11.97 3.29 -8.48
C ALA A 224 -11.94 3.01 -9.99
N LYS A 225 -12.89 2.18 -10.44
CA LYS A 225 -13.07 1.89 -11.88
C LYS A 225 -14.31 2.59 -12.40
N ALA A 226 -14.14 3.51 -13.36
CA ALA A 226 -15.23 4.23 -14.00
C ALA A 226 -14.99 4.34 -15.50
N GLY A 227 -16.01 4.06 -16.33
CA GLY A 227 -15.88 4.14 -17.79
C GLY A 227 -14.76 3.25 -18.38
N GLY A 228 -14.41 2.15 -17.70
CA GLY A 228 -13.30 1.27 -18.10
C GLY A 228 -11.90 1.78 -17.72
N GLN A 229 -11.80 2.94 -17.08
CA GLN A 229 -10.54 3.55 -16.64
C GLN A 229 -10.36 3.45 -15.13
N TRP A 230 -9.10 3.47 -14.69
CA TRP A 230 -8.73 3.58 -13.27
C TRP A 230 -8.62 5.05 -12.87
N LEU A 231 -9.24 5.40 -11.75
CA LEU A 231 -9.21 6.71 -11.14
C LEU A 231 -8.51 6.62 -9.78
N LEU A 232 -7.49 7.44 -9.57
CA LEU A 232 -6.80 7.58 -8.30
C LEU A 232 -7.64 8.39 -7.32
N LEU A 233 -8.02 7.78 -6.20
CA LEU A 233 -8.84 8.43 -5.17
C LEU A 233 -8.05 8.83 -3.93
N GLY A 234 -6.97 8.10 -3.63
CA GLY A 234 -6.17 8.38 -2.45
C GLY A 234 -4.81 7.68 -2.49
N VAL A 235 -3.96 8.09 -1.56
CA VAL A 235 -2.61 7.55 -1.34
C VAL A 235 -2.56 6.90 0.04
N CYS A 236 -2.09 5.65 0.14
CA CYS A 236 -2.05 4.89 1.39
C CYS A 236 -1.21 5.64 2.43
N SER A 237 -1.80 5.97 3.58
CA SER A 237 -1.12 6.74 4.63
C SER A 237 -0.76 5.83 5.80
N HIS A 238 -1.74 5.45 6.61
CA HIS A 238 -1.51 4.71 7.83
C HIS A 238 -2.58 3.65 8.11
N GLY A 239 -2.24 2.69 8.97
CA GLY A 239 -3.21 1.80 9.61
C GLY A 239 -3.74 2.43 10.90
N PRO A 240 -4.64 1.74 11.62
CA PRO A 240 -5.12 2.24 12.90
C PRO A 240 -3.99 2.40 13.93
N ALA A 241 -4.19 3.32 14.87
CA ALA A 241 -3.46 3.28 16.13
C ALA A 241 -3.83 1.98 16.86
N VAL A 242 -2.82 1.26 17.31
CA VAL A 242 -2.95 -0.04 17.97
C VAL A 242 -3.60 0.16 19.33
N GLY A 243 -4.63 -0.61 19.66
CA GLY A 243 -5.37 -0.49 20.94
C GLY A 243 -6.35 -1.63 21.19
N ASP A 244 -7.07 -1.58 22.32
CA ASP A 244 -7.88 -2.69 22.85
C ASP A 244 -8.92 -3.28 21.88
N LYS A 245 -9.44 -2.48 20.95
CA LYS A 245 -10.44 -2.89 19.94
C LYS A 245 -9.81 -3.44 18.65
N PHE A 246 -8.53 -3.14 18.38
CA PHE A 246 -7.74 -3.69 17.27
C PHE A 246 -6.40 -4.19 17.81
N PRO A 247 -6.42 -5.34 18.52
CA PRO A 247 -5.19 -5.92 19.00
C PRO A 247 -4.29 -6.28 17.80
N GLN A 248 -2.97 -6.11 17.98
CA GLN A 248 -1.95 -6.51 17.00
C GLN A 248 -2.09 -7.96 16.53
N THR A 249 -2.81 -8.78 17.29
CA THR A 249 -2.99 -10.21 17.08
C THR A 249 -4.00 -10.55 15.99
N GLU A 250 -4.74 -9.59 15.45
CA GLU A 250 -5.76 -9.84 14.42
C GLU A 250 -5.57 -8.94 13.20
N PRO A 251 -4.58 -9.23 12.34
CA PRO A 251 -4.32 -8.40 11.18
C PRO A 251 -5.42 -8.41 10.14
N GLY A 252 -5.52 -7.32 9.38
CA GLY A 252 -6.53 -7.25 8.32
C GLY A 252 -7.96 -7.05 8.85
N THR A 253 -8.14 -6.70 10.13
CA THR A 253 -9.46 -6.49 10.75
C THR A 253 -9.88 -5.03 10.88
N ALA A 254 -8.93 -4.10 10.77
CA ALA A 254 -9.15 -2.68 10.96
C ALA A 254 -8.87 -1.90 9.67
N PRO A 255 -9.69 -0.95 9.25
CA PRO A 255 -9.47 -0.27 7.99
C PRO A 255 -8.17 0.57 7.98
N ASN A 256 -7.64 0.80 6.79
CA ASN A 256 -6.55 1.73 6.54
C ASN A 256 -7.06 3.11 6.14
N PHE A 257 -6.25 4.12 6.39
CA PHE A 257 -6.53 5.50 6.04
C PHE A 257 -5.68 5.92 4.85
N TYR A 258 -6.32 6.64 3.93
CA TYR A 258 -5.70 7.13 2.71
C TYR A 258 -5.84 8.63 2.65
N THR A 259 -4.80 9.34 2.22
CA THR A 259 -4.88 10.78 1.98
C THR A 259 -5.65 11.04 0.68
N SER A 260 -6.72 11.82 0.76
CA SER A 260 -7.67 12.06 -0.33
C SER A 260 -7.07 12.88 -1.47
N VAL A 261 -6.97 12.29 -2.66
CA VAL A 261 -6.53 13.02 -3.87
C VAL A 261 -7.50 14.14 -4.27
N PRO A 262 -8.83 13.93 -4.29
CA PRO A 262 -9.77 15.02 -4.57
C PRO A 262 -9.62 16.23 -3.63
N ALA A 263 -9.39 15.99 -2.34
CA ALA A 263 -9.25 17.07 -1.36
C ALA A 263 -7.99 17.92 -1.56
N HIS A 264 -6.94 17.33 -2.15
CA HIS A 264 -5.65 17.98 -2.40
C HIS A 264 -5.42 18.35 -3.88
N LEU A 265 -6.41 18.17 -4.75
CA LEU A 265 -6.25 18.32 -6.21
C LEU A 265 -5.71 19.70 -6.61
N ALA A 266 -6.17 20.77 -5.96
CA ALA A 266 -5.69 22.11 -6.23
C ALA A 266 -4.19 22.30 -5.93
N TRP A 267 -3.69 21.67 -4.85
CA TRP A 267 -2.25 21.67 -4.53
C TRP A 267 -1.46 20.81 -5.52
N ILE A 268 -1.98 19.63 -5.87
CA ILE A 268 -1.35 18.71 -6.83
C ILE A 268 -1.14 19.42 -8.17
N LEU A 269 -2.21 19.97 -8.74
CA LEU A 269 -2.19 20.60 -10.06
C LEU A 269 -1.27 21.82 -10.09
N ARG A 270 -1.32 22.67 -9.07
CA ARG A 270 -0.42 23.84 -8.98
C ARG A 270 1.04 23.40 -8.97
N THR A 271 1.38 22.38 -8.19
CA THR A 271 2.77 21.94 -8.01
C THR A 271 3.37 21.33 -9.28
N ILE A 272 2.61 20.51 -10.01
CA ILE A 272 3.14 19.85 -11.22
C ILE A 272 3.29 20.80 -12.42
N THR A 273 2.67 21.98 -12.36
CA THR A 273 2.77 23.04 -13.39
C THR A 273 3.93 24.01 -13.18
N THR A 274 4.59 23.97 -12.02
CA THR A 274 5.77 24.80 -11.68
C THR A 274 7.08 24.05 -11.91
#